data_AF-A0A1I7FM88-F1
#
_entry.id   AF-A0A1I7FM88-F1
#
_cell.length_a   1.000
_cell.length_b   1.000
_cell.length_c   1.000
_cell.angle_alpha   90.00
_cell.angle_beta   90.00
_cell.angle_gamma   90.00
#
_symmetry.space_group_name_H-M   'P 1'
#
loop_
_entity.id
_entity.type
_entity.pdbx_description
1 polymer ?
#
loop_
_entity_poly.entity_id
_entity_poly.type
_entity_poly.pdbx_seq_one_letter_code
_entity_poly.pdbx_strand_id
1 'polypeptide(L)'
;MREIVGFRHLAGILLVLVAGWAWVWVFDRPAQAATVGYRIEVRACRGSDCRLLPVSGRRWGGRFACEGHASTIEQFGEAPRGRTLSARCVAVDGMVGA
;
A
#
# COMPACT_ATOMS: atom_id res chain seq x y z
N MET A 1 -35.53 -42.11 -22.60
CA MET A 1 -34.39 -42.48 -21.71
C MET A 1 -33.06 -41.81 -22.08
N ARG A 2 -32.73 -41.58 -23.37
CA ARG A 2 -31.47 -40.91 -23.79
C ARG A 2 -31.32 -39.45 -23.36
N GLU A 3 -32.40 -38.66 -23.32
CA GLU A 3 -32.35 -37.23 -22.96
C GLU A 3 -32.01 -36.97 -21.49
N ILE A 4 -32.44 -37.86 -20.58
CA ILE A 4 -32.17 -37.77 -19.14
C ILE A 4 -30.68 -37.98 -18.84
N VAL A 5 -30.02 -38.84 -19.63
CA VAL A 5 -28.58 -39.12 -19.50
C VAL A 5 -27.77 -37.91 -19.96
N GLY A 6 -28.14 -37.27 -21.07
CA GLY A 6 -27.50 -36.04 -21.56
C GLY A 6 -27.62 -34.87 -20.59
N PHE A 7 -28.80 -34.68 -19.98
CA PHE A 7 -29.03 -33.62 -19.00
C PHE A 7 -28.16 -33.80 -17.74
N ARG A 8 -28.01 -35.04 -17.24
CA ARG A 8 -27.15 -35.34 -16.08
C ARG A 8 -25.68 -35.06 -16.36
N HIS A 9 -25.20 -35.36 -17.57
CA HIS A 9 -23.82 -35.07 -17.95
C HIS A 9 -23.57 -33.56 -18.10
N LEU A 10 -24.51 -32.82 -18.70
CA LEU A 10 -24.42 -31.37 -18.81
C LEU A 10 -24.43 -30.69 -17.43
N ALA A 11 -25.31 -31.13 -16.52
CA ALA A 11 -25.34 -30.64 -15.15
C ALA A 11 -24.02 -30.90 -14.41
N GLY A 12 -23.43 -32.08 -14.58
CA GLY A 12 -22.13 -32.41 -14.00
C GLY A 12 -20.99 -31.54 -14.53
N ILE A 13 -20.92 -31.34 -15.85
CA ILE A 13 -19.91 -30.48 -16.49
C ILE A 13 -20.05 -29.03 -15.99
N LEU A 14 -21.28 -28.52 -15.95
CA LEU A 14 -21.55 -27.17 -15.46
C LEU A 14 -21.08 -27.01 -14.01
N LEU A 15 -21.33 -28.00 -13.15
CA LEU A 15 -20.95 -27.96 -11.74
C LEU A 15 -19.42 -27.93 -11.59
N VAL A 16 -18.69 -28.73 -12.37
CA VAL A 16 -17.22 -28.71 -12.38
C VAL A 16 -16.68 -27.37 -12.88
N LEU A 17 -17.28 -26.80 -13.93
CA LEU A 17 -16.87 -25.50 -14.45
C LEU A 17 -17.12 -24.37 -13.43
N VAL A 18 -18.29 -24.35 -12.79
CA VAL A 18 -18.61 -23.34 -11.77
C VAL A 18 -17.71 -23.50 -10.54
N ALA A 19 -17.47 -24.74 -10.09
CA ALA A 19 -16.58 -25.00 -8.95
C ALA A 19 -15.13 -24.62 -9.26
N GLY A 20 -14.63 -24.99 -10.44
CA GLY A 20 -13.29 -24.62 -10.89
C GLY A 20 -13.13 -23.12 -11.06
N TRP A 21 -14.15 -22.45 -11.63
CA TRP A 21 -14.17 -20.99 -11.75
C TRP A 21 -14.18 -20.31 -10.39
N ALA A 22 -15.09 -20.70 -9.49
CA ALA A 22 -15.16 -20.17 -8.13
C ALA A 22 -13.84 -20.36 -7.36
N TRP A 23 -13.14 -21.46 -7.59
CA TRP A 23 -11.82 -21.71 -7.01
C TRP A 23 -10.80 -20.66 -7.45
N VAL A 24 -10.73 -20.31 -8.73
CA VAL A 24 -9.83 -19.26 -9.24
C VAL A 24 -10.06 -17.93 -8.53
N TRP A 25 -11.32 -17.53 -8.34
CA TRP A 25 -11.67 -16.27 -7.64
C TRP A 25 -11.30 -16.25 -6.16
N VAL A 26 -11.23 -17.41 -5.50
CA VAL A 26 -10.82 -17.49 -4.09
C VAL A 26 -9.33 -17.25 -3.91
N PHE A 27 -8.50 -17.71 -4.85
CA PHE A 27 -7.04 -17.60 -4.79
C PHE A 27 -6.49 -16.37 -5.51
N ASP A 28 -7.22 -15.81 -6.48
CA ASP A 28 -6.86 -14.56 -7.16
C ASP A 28 -7.28 -13.33 -6.33
N ARG A 29 -6.91 -13.32 -5.04
CA ARG A 29 -6.97 -12.07 -4.28
C ARG A 29 -5.84 -11.20 -4.80
N PRO A 30 -6.12 -10.00 -5.36
CA PRO A 30 -5.04 -9.11 -5.76
C PRO A 30 -4.16 -8.88 -4.54
N ALA A 31 -2.84 -8.99 -4.71
CA ALA A 31 -1.88 -8.65 -3.68
C ALA A 31 -2.07 -7.16 -3.35
N GLN A 32 -2.94 -6.89 -2.38
CA GLN A 32 -3.19 -5.53 -1.95
C GLN A 32 -1.89 -5.06 -1.31
N ALA A 33 -1.31 -4.01 -1.88
CA ALA A 33 -0.18 -3.35 -1.26
C ALA A 33 -0.67 -2.87 0.10
N ALA A 34 -0.22 -3.54 1.17
CA ALA A 34 -0.56 -3.10 2.51
C ALA A 34 0.48 -2.08 2.94
N THR A 35 0.08 -1.19 3.82
CA THR A 35 1.01 -0.25 4.45
C THR A 35 1.96 -1.03 5.36
N VAL A 36 3.20 -1.24 4.91
CA VAL A 36 4.26 -1.97 5.63
C VAL A 36 4.91 -1.08 6.71
N GLY A 37 4.68 0.22 6.65
CA GLY A 37 5.05 1.17 7.68
C GLY A 37 4.93 2.60 7.20
N TYR A 38 5.53 3.51 7.94
CA TYR A 38 5.53 4.93 7.64
C TYR A 38 6.95 5.47 7.57
N ARG A 39 7.20 6.44 6.69
CA ARG A 39 8.48 7.15 6.59
C ARG A 39 8.25 8.65 6.70
N ILE A 40 9.28 9.36 7.09
CA ILE A 40 9.26 10.82 7.14
C ILE A 40 9.89 11.36 5.86
N GLU A 41 9.14 12.13 5.09
CA GLU A 41 9.66 12.92 3.98
C GLU A 41 9.89 14.35 4.41
N VAL A 42 11.12 14.83 4.25
CA VAL A 42 11.47 16.22 4.57
C VAL A 42 11.72 16.97 3.26
N ARG A 43 11.16 18.18 3.16
CA ARG A 43 11.28 19.09 2.04
C ARG A 43 11.80 20.43 2.55
N ALA A 44 12.74 21.01 1.82
CA ALA A 44 13.18 22.37 2.05
C ALA A 44 12.53 23.27 1.00
N CYS A 45 11.71 24.22 1.45
CA CYS A 45 10.94 25.12 0.61
C CYS A 45 11.47 26.55 0.64
N ARG A 46 11.44 27.24 -0.50
CA ARG A 46 11.66 28.69 -0.62
C ARG A 46 10.58 29.25 -1.54
N GLY A 47 9.60 29.95 -0.98
CA GLY A 47 8.43 30.36 -1.74
C GLY A 47 7.70 29.14 -2.29
N SER A 48 7.54 29.08 -3.62
CA SER A 48 6.92 27.95 -4.33
C SER A 48 7.88 26.80 -4.68
N ASP A 49 9.19 26.98 -4.50
CA ASP A 49 10.19 25.96 -4.83
C ASP A 49 10.46 25.06 -3.61
N CYS A 50 10.00 23.82 -3.68
CA CYS A 50 10.20 22.81 -2.63
C CYS A 50 11.05 21.66 -3.17
N ARG A 51 12.21 21.44 -2.53
CA ARG A 51 13.09 20.31 -2.86
C ARG A 51 13.04 19.26 -1.76
N LEU A 52 12.84 18.01 -2.16
CA LEU A 52 12.98 16.87 -1.25
C LEU A 52 14.43 16.75 -0.77
N LEU A 53 14.60 16.63 0.54
CA LEU A 53 15.86 16.30 1.18
C LEU A 53 16.02 14.77 1.20
N PRO A 54 17.26 14.26 1.15
CA PRO A 54 17.50 12.83 1.27
C PRO A 54 16.92 12.31 2.59
N VAL A 55 15.96 11.40 2.47
CA VAL A 55 15.27 10.77 3.60
C VAL A 55 16.10 9.62 4.16
N SER A 56 16.08 9.44 5.48
CA SER A 56 16.64 8.24 6.10
C SER A 56 15.79 7.02 5.72
N GLY A 57 16.43 5.85 5.51
CA GLY A 57 15.72 4.59 5.26
C GLY A 57 14.93 4.03 6.46
N ARG A 58 14.85 4.79 7.57
CA ARG A 58 14.14 4.39 8.79
C ARG A 58 12.63 4.36 8.53
N ARG A 59 12.01 3.23 8.87
CA ARG A 59 10.56 3.05 8.86
C ARG A 59 10.02 3.03 10.28
N TRP A 60 8.81 3.54 10.44
CA TRP A 60 8.05 3.59 11.68
C TRP A 60 6.88 2.62 11.56
N GLY A 61 6.67 1.77 12.58
CA GLY A 61 5.55 0.84 12.59
C GLY A 61 4.19 1.50 12.83
N GLY A 62 4.17 2.69 13.45
CA GLY A 62 2.95 3.41 13.80
C GLY A 62 2.87 4.79 13.15
N ARG A 63 1.70 5.13 12.61
CA ARG A 63 1.40 6.45 12.02
C ARG A 63 1.63 7.58 13.01
N PHE A 64 1.11 7.43 14.22
CA PHE A 64 1.18 8.44 15.27
C PHE A 64 2.63 8.78 15.66
N ALA A 65 3.49 7.77 15.79
CA ALA A 65 4.91 7.98 16.11
C ALA A 65 5.63 8.74 14.98
N CYS A 66 5.32 8.40 13.73
CA CYS A 66 5.87 9.06 12.56
C CYS A 66 5.39 10.51 12.42
N GLU A 67 4.11 10.77 12.63
CA GLU A 67 3.54 12.14 12.63
C GLU A 67 4.14 13.00 13.75
N GLY A 68 4.29 12.46 14.97
CA GLY A 68 4.91 13.18 16.08
C GLY A 68 6.38 13.52 15.84
N HIS A 69 7.13 12.65 15.16
CA HIS A 69 8.50 12.98 14.74
C HIS A 69 8.54 13.98 13.58
N ALA A 70 7.63 13.86 12.62
CA ALA A 70 7.53 14.81 11.52
C ALA A 70 7.25 16.23 12.05
N SER A 71 6.29 16.39 12.97
CA SER A 71 6.00 17.70 13.59
C SER A 71 7.19 18.25 14.39
N THR A 72 7.92 17.38 15.09
CA THR A 72 9.14 17.75 15.81
C THR A 72 10.21 18.30 14.84
N ILE A 73 10.38 17.68 13.67
CA ILE A 73 11.31 18.16 12.63
C ILE A 73 10.84 19.47 12.03
N GLU A 74 9.55 19.67 11.79
CA GLU A 74 9.02 20.96 11.31
C GLU A 74 9.24 22.08 12.33
N GLN A 75 9.09 21.78 13.62
CA GLN A 75 9.19 22.78 14.68
C GLN A 75 10.64 23.13 15.06
N PHE A 76 11.53 22.14 15.08
CA PHE A 76 12.89 22.30 15.62
C PHE A 76 13.99 21.97 14.61
N GLY A 77 13.65 21.56 13.39
CA GLY A 77 14.63 21.21 12.38
C GLY A 77 15.39 22.42 11.84
N GLU A 78 16.69 22.26 11.64
CA GLU A 78 17.54 23.28 11.02
C GLU A 78 17.33 23.28 9.50
N ALA A 79 16.72 24.34 8.98
CA ALA A 79 16.51 24.47 7.55
C ALA A 79 17.80 24.93 6.83
N PRO A 80 18.06 24.46 5.60
CA PRO A 80 19.08 25.06 4.75
C PRO A 80 18.85 26.56 4.58
N ARG A 81 19.92 27.37 4.50
CA ARG A 81 19.87 28.84 4.55
C ARG A 81 18.73 29.48 3.75
N GLY A 82 17.84 30.19 4.46
CA GLY A 82 16.72 30.93 3.87
C GLY A 82 15.69 30.03 3.18
N ARG A 83 15.50 28.81 3.69
CA ARG A 83 14.42 27.89 3.35
C ARG A 83 13.64 27.55 4.60
N THR A 84 12.39 27.16 4.45
CA THR A 84 11.59 26.55 5.52
C THR A 84 11.63 25.03 5.36
N LEU A 85 11.55 24.29 6.46
CA LEU A 85 11.36 22.85 6.41
C LEU A 85 9.87 22.52 6.43
N SER A 86 9.48 21.52 5.65
CA SER A 86 8.24 20.80 5.87
C SER A 86 8.55 19.32 5.94
N ALA A 87 8.06 18.63 6.94
CA ALA A 87 8.22 17.22 7.16
C ALA A 87 6.85 16.56 7.24
N ARG A 88 6.65 15.51 6.46
CA ARG A 88 5.38 14.80 6.39
C ARG A 88 5.59 13.32 6.63
N CYS A 89 4.67 12.73 7.38
CA CYS A 89 4.60 11.30 7.49
C CYS A 89 3.89 10.73 6.25
N VAL A 90 4.51 9.75 5.59
CA VAL A 90 4.01 9.13 4.37
C VAL A 90 3.94 7.63 4.57
N ALA A 91 2.81 7.03 4.19
CA ALA A 91 2.66 5.58 4.17
C ALA A 91 3.64 4.97 3.16
N VAL A 92 4.28 3.87 3.56
CA VAL A 92 5.10 3.05 2.68
C VAL A 92 4.33 1.78 2.42
N ASP A 93 3.77 1.70 1.23
CA ASP A 93 3.08 0.51 0.77
C ASP A 93 4.10 -0.51 0.26
N GLY A 94 3.83 -1.79 0.53
CA GLY A 94 4.67 -2.88 0.10
C GLY A 94 3.88 -4.19 0.04
N MET A 95 4.51 -5.21 -0.52
CA MET A 95 3.93 -6.56 -0.57
C MET A 95 4.05 -7.20 0.81
N VAL A 96 2.93 -7.68 1.36
CA VAL A 96 2.92 -8.46 2.60
C VAL A 96 3.19 -9.92 2.24
N GLY A 97 4.30 -10.47 2.71
CA GLY A 97 4.62 -11.90 2.56
C GLY A 97 5.73 -12.23 1.56
N ALA A 98 6.93 -11.67 1.76
CA ALA A 98 8.16 -12.26 1.23
C ALA A 98 8.79 -13.19 2.29
#